data_AF-A0A7J0DC66-F1
#
_entry.id   AF-A0A7J0DC66-F1
#
_cell.length_a   1.000
_cell.length_b   1.000
_cell.length_c   1.000
_cell.angle_alpha   90.00
_cell.angle_beta   90.00
_cell.angle_gamma   90.00
#
_symmetry.space_group_name_H-M   'P 1'
#
loop_
_entity.id
_entity.type
_entity.pdbx_description
1 polymer ?
#
loop_
_entity_poly.entity_id
_entity_poly.type
_entity_poly.pdbx_seq_one_letter_code
_entity_poly.pdbx_strand_id
1 'polypeptide(L)'
;MQVNESTASMGVENVVTKPKPVAFPSKPNFEPLKAHGNMRYLKVEFSFARFQFHHIARKVELKTRPDTPDISSLQKCADFVHAFMLGFDVVDAIALLRIDELYVESFEIKDVKTLRGEHLSRAIGRLSGKGGKTKFAIENSTKTRIVIADTKIHLLGSFANIKVARDSLCSLILGSPAGKVYSKLRAVTARLAERF
;
A
#
# COMPACT_ATOMS: atom_id res chain seq x y z
N MET A 1 -59.02 -2.24 -23.23
CA MET A 1 -58.56 -2.66 -21.89
C MET A 1 -57.80 -3.96 -22.07
N GLN A 2 -56.47 -3.90 -22.21
CA GLN A 2 -55.57 -5.03 -22.10
C GLN A 2 -54.24 -4.50 -21.55
N VAL A 3 -53.71 -5.25 -20.59
CA VAL A 3 -52.71 -4.86 -19.59
C VAL A 3 -51.33 -5.37 -20.03
N ASN A 4 -50.29 -4.63 -19.64
CA ASN A 4 -48.84 -4.84 -19.79
C ASN A 4 -48.34 -6.30 -19.77
N GLU A 5 -47.25 -6.54 -20.51
CA GLU A 5 -45.97 -6.95 -19.91
C GLU A 5 -44.80 -6.67 -20.87
N SER A 6 -43.97 -5.69 -20.49
CA SER A 6 -42.72 -5.33 -21.15
C SER A 6 -41.56 -6.10 -20.51
N THR A 7 -41.16 -7.21 -21.13
CA THR A 7 -39.92 -7.91 -20.77
C THR A 7 -38.71 -7.15 -21.33
N ALA A 8 -38.12 -6.28 -20.50
CA ALA A 8 -36.80 -5.72 -20.72
C ALA A 8 -35.73 -6.73 -20.28
N SER A 9 -35.17 -7.46 -21.24
CA SER A 9 -33.99 -8.28 -21.02
C SER A 9 -32.76 -7.37 -20.89
N MET A 10 -32.37 -7.05 -19.66
CA MET A 10 -31.06 -6.46 -19.38
C MET A 10 -29.98 -7.52 -19.67
N GLY A 11 -29.34 -7.40 -20.83
CA GLY A 11 -28.10 -8.11 -21.12
C GLY A 11 -27.03 -7.60 -20.18
N VAL A 12 -26.61 -8.43 -19.22
CA VAL A 12 -25.48 -8.17 -18.36
C VAL A 12 -24.24 -8.10 -19.25
N GLU A 13 -23.76 -6.89 -19.50
CA GLU A 13 -22.49 -6.63 -20.16
C GLU A 13 -21.40 -7.39 -19.39
N ASN A 14 -20.85 -8.42 -20.02
CA ASN A 14 -19.60 -9.03 -19.59
C ASN A 14 -18.51 -7.97 -19.67
N VAL A 15 -18.29 -7.25 -18.57
CA VAL A 15 -17.14 -6.36 -18.41
C VAL A 15 -15.91 -7.25 -18.29
N VAL A 16 -15.38 -7.67 -19.42
CA VAL A 16 -14.01 -8.18 -19.56
C VAL A 16 -13.10 -7.00 -19.23
N THR A 17 -12.87 -6.77 -17.94
CA THR A 17 -11.87 -5.83 -17.49
C THR A 17 -10.52 -6.38 -17.92
N LYS A 18 -9.95 -5.78 -18.97
CA LYS A 18 -8.58 -6.05 -19.40
C LYS A 18 -7.67 -6.03 -18.16
N PRO A 19 -6.79 -7.02 -17.95
CA PRO A 19 -5.91 -7.04 -16.79
C PRO A 19 -5.12 -5.73 -16.77
N LYS A 20 -5.32 -4.92 -15.73
CA LYS A 20 -4.61 -3.65 -15.60
C LYS A 20 -3.11 -3.94 -15.53
N PRO A 21 -2.30 -3.48 -16.49
CA PRO A 21 -0.86 -3.66 -16.41
C PRO A 21 -0.36 -2.78 -15.25
N VAL A 22 0.07 -3.40 -14.16
CA VAL A 22 0.76 -2.68 -13.08
C VAL A 22 2.12 -2.28 -13.62
N ALA A 23 2.40 -0.98 -13.74
CA ALA A 23 3.67 -0.47 -14.24
C ALA A 23 4.74 -0.47 -13.12
N PHE A 24 5.95 -0.87 -13.46
CA PHE A 24 7.01 -1.20 -12.50
C PHE A 24 7.98 -0.03 -12.28
N PRO A 25 8.40 0.27 -11.04
CA PRO A 25 9.54 1.14 -10.79
C PRO A 25 10.84 0.51 -11.32
N SER A 26 11.85 1.35 -11.62
CA SER A 26 13.03 1.02 -12.43
C SER A 26 14.00 -0.02 -11.83
N LYS A 27 13.86 -0.39 -10.55
CA LYS A 27 14.63 -1.47 -9.89
C LYS A 27 13.72 -2.28 -8.96
N PRO A 28 12.97 -3.26 -9.49
CA PRO A 28 12.22 -4.19 -8.65
C PRO A 28 13.18 -5.14 -7.93
N ASN A 29 13.20 -5.11 -6.59
CA ASN A 29 13.98 -6.06 -5.80
C ASN A 29 13.24 -7.41 -5.75
N PHE A 30 13.55 -8.31 -6.68
CA PHE A 30 12.92 -9.63 -6.78
C PHE A 30 13.58 -10.70 -5.89
N GLU A 31 14.71 -10.39 -5.24
CA GLU A 31 15.44 -11.33 -4.38
C GLU A 31 14.62 -11.87 -3.19
N PRO A 32 13.75 -11.09 -2.51
CA PRO A 32 12.95 -11.60 -1.39
C PRO A 32 11.89 -12.60 -1.84
N LEU A 33 11.44 -12.54 -3.11
CA LEU A 33 10.41 -13.45 -3.63
C LEU A 33 10.93 -14.88 -3.79
N LYS A 34 12.25 -15.06 -3.97
CA LYS A 34 12.92 -16.37 -4.02
C LYS A 34 13.34 -16.86 -2.63
N ALA A 35 13.74 -15.95 -1.73
CA ALA A 35 14.19 -16.29 -0.39
C ALA A 35 13.04 -16.66 0.56
N HIS A 36 11.87 -16.05 0.41
CA HIS A 36 10.65 -16.41 1.14
C HIS A 36 9.95 -17.63 0.52
N GLY A 37 10.72 -18.70 0.31
CA GLY A 37 10.25 -20.06 0.05
C GLY A 37 9.44 -20.69 1.19
N ASN A 38 8.85 -19.90 2.09
CA ASN A 38 7.80 -20.36 3.01
C ASN A 38 6.47 -20.41 2.26
N MET A 39 6.48 -21.26 1.23
CA MET A 39 5.50 -21.49 0.18
C MET A 39 4.31 -22.32 0.67
N ARG A 40 3.82 -22.04 1.88
CA ARG A 40 2.55 -22.58 2.42
C ARG A 40 1.48 -21.50 2.52
N TYR A 41 1.82 -20.30 3.00
CA TYR A 41 0.84 -19.21 3.15
C TYR A 41 0.42 -18.59 1.82
N LEU A 42 1.38 -18.32 0.92
CA LEU A 42 1.07 -17.84 -0.44
C LEU A 42 0.16 -18.83 -1.19
N LYS A 43 0.32 -20.13 -0.99
CA LYS A 43 -0.40 -21.14 -1.76
C LYS A 43 -1.88 -21.26 -1.38
N VAL A 44 -2.25 -20.88 -0.14
CA VAL A 44 -3.60 -21.00 0.42
C VAL A 44 -4.45 -19.75 0.11
N GLU A 45 -3.85 -18.56 0.11
CA GLU A 45 -4.55 -17.31 -0.26
C GLU A 45 -4.51 -17.00 -1.76
N PHE A 46 -3.57 -17.54 -2.55
CA PHE A 46 -3.52 -17.34 -4.01
C PHE A 46 -4.20 -18.46 -4.82
N SER A 47 -5.12 -19.21 -4.21
CA SER A 47 -5.82 -20.35 -4.81
C SER A 47 -6.50 -20.03 -6.15
N PHE A 48 -6.87 -18.77 -6.34
CA PHE A 48 -7.69 -18.27 -7.45
C PHE A 48 -6.91 -17.62 -8.62
N ALA A 49 -5.61 -17.34 -8.47
CA ALA A 49 -4.84 -16.62 -9.50
C ALA A 49 -3.54 -17.33 -9.90
N ARG A 50 -3.24 -17.35 -11.20
CA ARG A 50 -1.92 -17.73 -11.73
C ARG A 50 -1.07 -16.47 -11.91
N PHE A 51 0.11 -16.48 -11.31
CA PHE A 51 1.14 -15.45 -11.49
C PHE A 51 2.11 -15.88 -12.58
N GLN A 52 2.28 -15.07 -13.61
CA GLN A 52 3.32 -15.24 -14.63
C GLN A 52 4.30 -14.08 -14.58
N PHE A 53 5.54 -14.38 -14.15
CA PHE A 53 6.62 -13.42 -14.06
C PHE A 53 7.39 -13.38 -15.38
N HIS A 54 7.28 -12.27 -16.10
CA HIS A 54 8.07 -11.96 -17.28
C HIS A 54 9.30 -11.16 -16.85
N HIS A 55 10.40 -11.84 -16.56
CA HIS A 55 11.63 -11.22 -16.04
C HIS A 55 12.25 -10.19 -17.00
N ILE A 56 12.17 -10.43 -18.30
CA ILE A 56 12.74 -9.55 -19.33
C ILE A 56 11.90 -8.27 -19.46
N ALA A 57 10.58 -8.40 -19.54
CA ALA A 57 9.67 -7.26 -19.58
C ALA A 57 9.47 -6.61 -18.20
N ARG A 58 10.02 -7.22 -17.15
CA ARG A 58 9.78 -6.92 -15.73
C ARG A 58 8.30 -6.90 -15.38
N LYS A 59 7.47 -7.70 -16.05
CA LYS A 59 6.01 -7.73 -15.87
C LYS A 59 5.54 -8.91 -15.02
N VAL A 60 4.50 -8.68 -14.23
CA VAL A 60 3.74 -9.72 -13.54
C VAL A 60 2.36 -9.74 -14.15
N GLU A 61 2.04 -10.83 -14.85
CA GLU A 61 0.69 -11.08 -15.34
C GLU A 61 -0.09 -11.89 -14.30
N LEU A 62 -1.24 -11.35 -13.93
CA LEU A 62 -2.23 -12.00 -13.09
C LEU A 62 -3.31 -12.58 -14.01
N LYS A 63 -3.44 -13.90 -14.03
CA LYS A 63 -4.49 -14.59 -14.79
C LYS A 63 -5.46 -15.24 -13.82
N THR A 64 -6.75 -14.93 -13.99
CA THR A 64 -7.83 -15.60 -13.26
C THR A 64 -7.95 -17.05 -13.73
N ARG A 65 -8.30 -17.94 -12.81
CA ARG A 65 -8.74 -19.29 -13.16
C ARG A 65 -10.26 -19.31 -13.36
N PRO A 66 -10.81 -20.25 -14.13
CA PRO A 66 -12.27 -20.43 -14.24
C PRO A 66 -12.91 -20.81 -12.90
N ASP A 67 -12.12 -21.31 -11.95
CA ASP A 67 -12.51 -21.67 -10.58
C ASP A 67 -12.44 -20.47 -9.60
N THR A 68 -12.40 -19.24 -10.12
CA THR A 68 -12.30 -18.03 -9.29
C THR A 68 -13.71 -17.50 -9.02
N PRO A 69 -14.19 -17.47 -7.77
CA PRO A 69 -15.54 -17.01 -7.48
C PRO A 69 -15.71 -15.49 -7.64
N ASP A 70 -14.65 -14.69 -7.43
CA ASP A 70 -14.77 -13.23 -7.34
C ASP A 70 -13.63 -12.42 -7.99
N ILE A 71 -14.00 -11.35 -8.70
CA ILE A 71 -13.10 -10.35 -9.28
C ILE A 71 -12.34 -9.56 -8.20
N SER A 72 -12.95 -9.37 -7.03
CA SER A 72 -12.36 -8.65 -5.89
C SER A 72 -11.05 -9.31 -5.41
N SER A 73 -10.98 -10.64 -5.45
CA SER A 73 -9.79 -11.40 -5.08
C SER A 73 -8.60 -11.12 -6.02
N LEU A 74 -8.86 -10.92 -7.31
CA LEU A 74 -7.83 -10.54 -8.28
C LEU A 74 -7.26 -9.16 -7.97
N GLN A 75 -8.11 -8.21 -7.59
CA GLN A 75 -7.68 -6.86 -7.21
C GLN A 75 -6.79 -6.91 -5.96
N LYS A 76 -7.17 -7.67 -4.93
CA LYS A 76 -6.34 -7.88 -3.73
C LYS A 76 -4.98 -8.49 -4.08
N CYS A 77 -4.94 -9.44 -5.02
CA CYS A 77 -3.68 -10.00 -5.52
C CYS A 77 -2.81 -8.95 -6.24
N ALA A 78 -3.43 -8.07 -7.01
CA ALA A 78 -2.73 -6.96 -7.67
C ALA A 78 -2.16 -5.97 -6.65
N ASP A 79 -2.94 -5.64 -5.63
CA ASP A 79 -2.54 -4.72 -4.55
C ASP A 79 -1.42 -5.33 -3.70
N PHE A 80 -1.44 -6.64 -3.45
CA PHE A 80 -0.34 -7.37 -2.81
C PHE A 80 0.97 -7.23 -3.60
N VAL A 81 0.93 -7.53 -4.90
CA VAL A 81 2.12 -7.40 -5.76
C VAL A 81 2.57 -5.94 -5.76
N HIS A 82 1.64 -4.99 -5.89
CA HIS A 82 1.98 -3.58 -5.86
C HIS A 82 2.69 -3.17 -4.57
N ALA A 83 2.17 -3.55 -3.40
CA ALA A 83 2.78 -3.27 -2.10
C ALA A 83 4.17 -3.90 -1.97
N PHE A 84 4.33 -5.16 -2.35
CA PHE A 84 5.64 -5.82 -2.35
C PHE A 84 6.66 -5.06 -3.19
N MET A 85 6.24 -4.53 -4.33
CA MET A 85 7.10 -3.78 -5.24
C MET A 85 7.47 -2.38 -4.76
N LEU A 86 6.63 -1.77 -3.92
CA LEU A 86 6.94 -0.52 -3.23
C LEU A 86 7.96 -0.72 -2.09
N GLY A 87 8.31 -1.97 -1.78
CA GLY A 87 9.30 -2.31 -0.76
C GLY A 87 8.70 -2.61 0.62
N PHE A 88 7.40 -2.90 0.70
CA PHE A 88 6.80 -3.43 1.91
C PHE A 88 7.25 -4.87 2.15
N ASP A 89 7.32 -5.26 3.43
CA ASP A 89 7.64 -6.63 3.80
C ASP A 89 6.50 -7.58 3.35
N VAL A 90 6.85 -8.84 3.09
CA VAL A 90 5.89 -9.88 2.68
C VAL A 90 4.80 -10.05 3.74
N VAL A 91 5.17 -9.94 5.03
CA VAL A 91 4.21 -10.05 6.15
C VAL A 91 3.17 -8.93 6.10
N ASP A 92 3.59 -7.71 5.80
CA ASP A 92 2.70 -6.54 5.70
C ASP A 92 1.86 -6.61 4.41
N ALA A 93 2.43 -7.12 3.32
CA ALA A 93 1.69 -7.34 2.08
C ALA A 93 0.59 -8.40 2.26
N ILE A 94 0.86 -9.48 3.01
CA ILE A 94 -0.17 -10.50 3.37
C ILE A 94 -1.33 -9.86 4.15
N ALA A 95 -1.06 -8.84 4.97
CA ALA A 95 -2.13 -8.15 5.71
C ALA A 95 -3.16 -7.48 4.78
N LEU A 96 -2.76 -7.03 3.59
CA LEU A 96 -3.68 -6.49 2.58
C LEU A 96 -4.64 -7.54 2.01
N LEU A 97 -4.24 -8.82 2.00
CA LEU A 97 -5.11 -9.91 1.53
C LEU A 97 -6.19 -10.26 2.56
N ARG A 98 -5.90 -10.02 3.84
CA ARG A 98 -6.78 -10.38 4.97
C ARG A 98 -7.74 -9.27 5.36
N ILE A 99 -7.32 -8.01 5.26
CA ILE A 99 -8.06 -6.86 5.76
C ILE A 99 -8.40 -5.93 4.60
N ASP A 100 -9.69 -5.77 4.33
CA ASP A 100 -10.18 -5.05 3.15
C ASP A 100 -10.13 -3.51 3.31
N GLU A 101 -10.03 -3.02 4.55
CA GLU A 101 -9.96 -1.59 4.87
C GLU A 101 -8.52 -1.03 4.91
N LEU A 102 -7.57 -1.79 4.38
CA LEU A 102 -6.16 -1.45 4.39
C LEU A 102 -5.76 -0.88 3.03
N TYR A 103 -5.25 0.35 3.04
CA TYR A 103 -4.89 1.09 1.83
C TYR A 103 -3.40 1.33 1.77
N VAL A 104 -2.88 1.46 0.55
CA VAL A 104 -1.50 1.89 0.29
C VAL A 104 -1.54 3.29 -0.31
N GLU A 105 -0.84 4.23 0.31
CA GLU A 105 -0.74 5.60 -0.16
C GLU A 105 0.71 5.99 -0.38
N SER A 106 1.00 6.60 -1.53
CA SER A 106 2.34 7.04 -1.90
C SER A 106 2.37 8.55 -2.05
N PHE A 107 3.39 9.21 -1.50
CA PHE A 107 3.58 10.64 -1.68
C PHE A 107 5.05 10.99 -1.85
N GLU A 108 5.35 12.11 -2.52
CA GLU A 108 6.72 12.59 -2.67
C GLU A 108 7.02 13.71 -1.68
N ILE A 109 8.28 13.77 -1.20
CA ILE A 109 8.75 14.87 -0.34
C ILE A 109 8.64 16.21 -1.07
N LYS A 110 8.81 16.20 -2.40
CA LYS A 110 8.76 17.39 -3.26
C LYS A 110 7.37 18.03 -3.30
N ASP A 111 6.31 17.26 -3.09
CA ASP A 111 4.93 17.76 -3.08
C ASP A 111 4.65 18.64 -1.86
N VAL A 112 5.34 18.38 -0.75
CA VAL A 112 5.22 19.17 0.49
C VAL A 112 6.15 20.38 0.47
N LYS A 113 7.40 20.17 0.06
CA LYS A 113 8.41 21.22 0.02
C LYS A 113 9.43 20.92 -1.07
N THR A 114 9.67 21.90 -1.93
CA THR A 114 10.68 21.83 -2.98
C THR A 114 12.09 21.93 -2.38
N LEU A 115 12.60 20.80 -1.91
CA LEU A 115 13.95 20.67 -1.34
C LEU A 115 14.93 20.19 -2.41
N ARG A 116 16.16 20.73 -2.39
CA ARG A 116 17.25 20.35 -3.30
C ARG A 116 18.48 19.90 -2.51
N GLY A 117 19.20 18.91 -3.05
CA GLY A 117 20.50 18.46 -2.54
C GLY A 117 20.51 18.14 -1.04
N GLU A 118 21.36 18.84 -0.30
CA GLU A 118 21.61 18.63 1.14
C GLU A 118 20.35 18.78 2.01
N HIS A 119 19.41 19.64 1.63
CA HIS A 119 18.18 19.81 2.40
C HIS A 119 17.24 18.59 2.27
N LEU A 120 17.26 17.91 1.13
CA LEU A 120 16.49 16.69 0.91
C LEU A 120 17.06 15.55 1.77
N SER A 121 18.39 15.33 1.73
CA SER A 121 19.03 14.29 2.56
C SER A 121 18.83 14.56 4.04
N ARG A 122 18.87 15.84 4.47
CA ARG A 122 18.55 16.24 5.84
C ARG A 122 17.09 15.95 6.23
N ALA A 123 16.13 16.22 5.34
CA ALA A 123 14.73 15.90 5.58
C ALA A 123 14.50 14.38 5.71
N ILE A 124 15.10 13.58 4.83
CA ILE A 124 15.07 12.10 4.90
C ILE A 124 15.68 11.62 6.23
N GLY A 125 16.82 12.19 6.64
CA GLY A 125 17.47 11.90 7.91
C GLY A 125 16.58 12.19 9.13
N ARG A 126 15.73 13.23 9.07
CA ARG A 126 14.77 13.55 10.13
C ARG A 126 13.58 12.58 10.17
N LEU A 127 13.09 12.15 9.01
CA LEU A 127 11.99 11.20 8.89
C LEU A 127 12.38 9.83 9.44
N SER A 128 13.56 9.34 9.08
CA SER A 128 14.10 8.10 9.63
C SER A 128 14.48 8.28 11.11
N GLY A 129 15.14 9.38 11.44
CA GLY A 129 15.75 9.59 12.76
C GLY A 129 16.97 8.69 12.97
N LYS A 130 17.59 8.77 14.16
CA LYS A 130 18.75 7.94 14.50
C LYS A 130 18.37 6.46 14.52
N GLY A 131 18.80 5.70 13.51
CA GLY A 131 18.52 4.27 13.38
C GLY A 131 17.05 3.94 13.15
N GLY A 132 16.28 4.82 12.49
CA GLY A 132 14.87 4.56 12.21
C GLY A 132 13.92 4.84 13.39
N LYS A 133 14.40 5.30 14.55
CA LYS A 133 13.58 5.48 15.75
C LYS A 133 12.36 6.38 15.54
N THR A 134 12.50 7.45 14.76
CA THR A 134 11.38 8.37 14.50
C THR A 134 10.33 7.69 13.64
N LYS A 135 10.75 7.01 12.58
CA LYS A 135 9.88 6.20 11.74
C LYS A 135 9.12 5.17 12.58
N PHE A 136 9.83 4.35 13.35
CA PHE A 136 9.21 3.31 14.20
C PHE A 136 8.23 3.88 15.24
N ALA A 137 8.54 5.04 15.82
CA ALA A 137 7.65 5.70 16.77
C ALA A 137 6.34 6.16 16.11
N ILE A 138 6.40 6.67 14.88
CA ILE A 138 5.20 7.03 14.10
C ILE A 138 4.42 5.76 13.77
N GLU A 139 5.07 4.76 13.18
CA GLU A 139 4.46 3.47 12.81
C GLU A 139 3.69 2.83 13.97
N ASN A 140 4.30 2.78 15.15
CA ASN A 140 3.68 2.21 16.34
C ASN A 140 2.51 3.07 16.86
N SER A 141 2.61 4.39 16.75
CA SER A 141 1.56 5.31 17.24
C SER A 141 0.32 5.31 16.34
N THR A 142 0.51 5.20 15.02
CA THR A 142 -0.58 5.22 14.03
C THR A 142 -1.00 3.83 13.58
N LYS A 143 -0.32 2.76 14.01
CA LYS A 143 -0.54 1.38 13.52
C LYS A 143 -0.47 1.31 11.98
N THR A 144 0.51 2.00 11.40
CA THR A 144 0.76 2.03 9.95
C THR A 144 2.13 1.46 9.65
N ARG A 145 2.34 0.97 8.44
CA ARG A 145 3.66 0.60 7.91
C ARG A 145 4.15 1.67 6.97
N ILE A 146 5.41 2.08 7.11
CA ILE A 146 6.01 3.16 6.33
C ILE A 146 7.24 2.61 5.62
N VAL A 147 7.38 2.89 4.33
CA VAL A 147 8.58 2.63 3.55
C VAL A 147 9.09 3.96 3.00
N ILE A 148 10.36 4.25 3.23
CA ILE A 148 11.01 5.47 2.76
C ILE A 148 11.97 5.07 1.64
N ALA A 149 11.67 5.50 0.42
CA ALA A 149 12.42 5.21 -0.80
C ALA A 149 12.92 6.53 -1.40
N ASP A 150 14.02 7.04 -0.85
CA ASP A 150 14.66 8.32 -1.20
C ASP A 150 13.67 9.50 -1.19
N THR A 151 13.10 9.83 -2.35
CA THR A 151 12.15 10.93 -2.53
C THR A 151 10.70 10.53 -2.32
N LYS A 152 10.39 9.23 -2.40
CA LYS A 152 9.05 8.67 -2.28
C LYS A 152 8.87 8.04 -0.92
N ILE A 153 7.70 8.24 -0.34
CA ILE A 153 7.31 7.63 0.92
C ILE A 153 6.00 6.89 0.68
N HIS A 154 5.97 5.63 1.07
CA HIS A 154 4.82 4.76 0.97
C HIS A 154 4.30 4.50 2.38
N LEU A 155 2.99 4.64 2.58
CA LEU A 155 2.31 4.26 3.81
C LEU A 155 1.30 3.16 3.51
N LEU A 156 1.12 2.28 4.47
CA LEU A 156 0.12 1.24 4.46
C LEU A 156 -0.65 1.26 5.79
N GLY A 157 -1.98 1.25 5.71
CA GLY A 157 -2.87 1.26 6.87
C GLY A 157 -4.29 1.69 6.54
N SER A 158 -5.11 1.89 7.56
CA SER A 158 -6.46 2.45 7.40
C SER A 158 -6.40 3.92 7.01
N PHE A 159 -7.40 4.40 6.26
CA PHE A 159 -7.44 5.78 5.76
C PHE A 159 -7.25 6.85 6.85
N ALA A 160 -7.93 6.69 8.00
CA ALA A 160 -7.81 7.62 9.12
C ALA A 160 -6.39 7.66 9.69
N ASN A 161 -5.75 6.50 9.83
CA ASN A 161 -4.41 6.36 10.39
C ASN A 161 -3.35 6.89 9.42
N ILE A 162 -3.51 6.63 8.12
CA ILE A 162 -2.62 7.15 7.08
C ILE A 162 -2.65 8.68 7.09
N LYS A 163 -3.83 9.30 7.23
CA LYS A 163 -3.94 10.77 7.31
C LYS A 163 -3.13 11.35 8.48
N VAL A 164 -3.21 10.73 9.65
CA VAL A 164 -2.44 11.16 10.84
C VAL A 164 -0.93 10.96 10.65
N ALA A 165 -0.54 9.83 10.06
CA ALA A 165 0.86 9.55 9.75
C ALA A 165 1.41 10.56 8.73
N ARG A 166 0.66 10.84 7.65
CA ARG A 166 0.97 11.86 6.65
C ARG A 166 1.18 13.23 7.29
N ASP A 167 0.24 13.69 8.11
CA ASP A 167 0.35 15.01 8.77
C ASP A 167 1.62 15.11 9.63
N SER A 168 2.00 14.01 10.28
CA SER A 168 3.19 13.93 11.11
C SER A 168 4.47 13.93 10.27
N LEU A 169 4.50 13.20 9.16
CA LEU A 169 5.60 13.20 8.21
C LEU A 169 5.76 14.57 7.52
N CYS A 170 4.67 15.19 7.09
CA CYS A 170 4.65 16.54 6.53
C CYS A 170 5.21 17.56 7.54
N SER A 171 4.82 17.46 8.82
CA SER A 171 5.34 18.34 9.87
C SER A 171 6.86 18.20 10.06
N LEU A 172 7.38 16.97 9.95
CA LEU A 172 8.83 16.71 10.02
C LEU A 172 9.57 17.27 8.80
N ILE A 173 9.01 17.13 7.59
CA ILE A 173 9.57 17.68 6.34
C ILE A 173 9.59 19.21 6.38
N LEU A 174 8.54 19.84 6.91
CA LEU A 174 8.42 21.30 7.00
C LEU A 174 9.45 21.92 7.96
N GLY A 175 9.95 21.15 8.92
CA GLY A 175 10.97 21.61 9.84
C GLY A 175 10.60 21.50 11.31
N SER A 176 9.42 21.00 11.66
CA SER A 176 8.91 20.97 13.04
C SER A 176 9.80 20.13 13.97
N PRO A 177 10.10 20.59 15.20
CA PRO A 177 10.86 19.81 16.17
C PRO A 177 10.20 18.45 16.44
N ALA A 178 11.00 17.38 16.51
CA ALA A 178 10.47 16.03 16.72
C ALA A 178 9.64 15.91 18.01
N GLY A 179 10.04 16.61 19.08
CA GLY A 179 9.27 16.66 20.34
C GLY A 179 7.83 17.13 20.15
N LYS A 180 7.61 18.18 19.33
CA LYS A 180 6.25 18.68 19.03
C LYS A 180 5.43 17.66 18.24
N VAL A 181 6.07 16.94 17.32
CA VAL A 181 5.43 15.89 16.52
C VAL A 181 5.01 14.72 17.42
N TYR A 182 5.87 14.28 18.35
CA TYR A 182 5.53 13.21 19.30
C TYR A 182 4.38 13.58 20.22
N SER A 183 4.36 14.80 20.76
CA SER A 183 3.24 15.26 21.59
C SER A 183 1.93 15.30 20.81
N LYS A 184 1.96 15.76 19.55
CA LYS A 184 0.78 15.75 18.68
C LYS A 184 0.32 14.33 18.37
N LEU A 185 1.24 13.42 18.06
CA LEU A 185 0.92 12.00 17.82
C LEU A 185 0.25 11.37 19.02
N ARG A 186 0.79 11.54 20.23
CA ARG A 186 0.17 11.02 21.46
C ARG A 186 -1.26 11.54 21.66
N ALA A 187 -1.47 12.84 21.46
CA ALA A 187 -2.80 13.44 21.61
C ALA A 187 -3.83 12.98 20.56
N VAL A 188 -3.37 12.63 19.35
CA VAL A 188 -4.23 12.12 18.28
C VAL A 188 -4.49 10.62 18.46
N THR A 189 -3.47 9.84 18.83
CA THR A 189 -3.60 8.41 19.13
C THR A 189 -4.53 8.18 20.33
N ALA A 190 -4.45 9.00 21.39
CA ALA A 190 -5.38 8.93 22.52
C ALA A 190 -6.84 9.09 22.08
N ARG A 191 -7.12 10.09 21.23
CA ARG A 191 -8.46 10.33 20.66
C ARG A 191 -8.93 9.23 19.72
N LEU A 192 -8.02 8.62 18.97
CA LEU A 192 -8.32 7.48 18.11
C LEU A 192 -8.65 6.23 18.94
N ALA A 193 -7.95 6.03 20.07
CA ALA A 193 -8.20 4.93 20.98
C ALA A 193 -9.52 5.07 21.74
N GLU A 194 -9.97 6.28 22.05
CA GLU A 194 -11.26 6.54 22.72
C GLU A 194 -12.49 6.35 21.81
N ARG A 195 -12.30 6.28 20.49
CA ARG A 195 -13.39 6.14 19.51
C ARG A 195 -13.78 4.69 19.21
N PHE A 196 -13.02 3.73 19.71
CA PHE A 196 -13.25 2.29 19.56
C PHE A 196 -13.31 1.62 20.93
#